data_AF-A0A2V8QNH9-F1
#
_entry.id   AF-A0A2V8QNH9-F1
#
_cell.length_a   1.000
_cell.length_b   1.000
_cell.length_c   1.000
_cell.angle_alpha   90.00
_cell.angle_beta   90.00
_cell.angle_gamma   90.00
#
_symmetry.space_group_name_H-M   'P 1'
#
loop_
_entity.id
_entity.type
_entity.pdbx_description
1 polymer ?
#
loop_
_entity_poly.entity_id
_entity_poly.type
_entity_poly.pdbx_seq_one_letter_code
_entity_poly.pdbx_strand_id
1 'polypeptide(L)' 'GVRFGGEEIPNQFIQIIPYVLTIVVLAGFIGQSRAPRALGIPYQKER' A
#
# COMPACT_ATOMS: atom_id res chain seq x y z
N GLY A 1 -13.76 -25.40 10.01
CA GLY A 1 -12.48 -24.69 10.07
C GLY A 1 -11.50 -25.35 9.14
N VAL A 2 -10.65 -24.57 8.47
CA VAL A 2 -9.58 -25.15 7.65
C VAL A 2 -8.50 -25.68 8.59
N ARG A 3 -8.13 -26.96 8.46
CA ARG A 3 -7.13 -27.60 9.33
C ARG A 3 -5.82 -27.74 8.55
N PHE A 4 -4.79 -27.06 9.02
CA PHE A 4 -3.42 -27.22 8.54
C PHE A 4 -2.58 -27.71 9.71
N GLY A 5 -1.94 -28.88 9.59
CA GLY A 5 -0.99 -29.37 10.60
C GLY A 5 -1.58 -29.78 11.97
N GLY A 6 -2.89 -30.02 12.07
CA GLY A 6 -3.54 -30.45 13.32
C GLY A 6 -4.07 -29.33 14.21
N GLU A 7 -3.78 -28.07 13.88
CA GLU A 7 -4.24 -26.89 14.61
C GLU A 7 -5.29 -26.12 13.78
N GLU A 8 -6.35 -25.67 14.44
CA GLU A 8 -7.45 -24.95 13.77
C GLU A 8 -7.01 -23.51 13.51
N ILE A 9 -6.71 -23.18 12.25
CA ILE A 9 -6.43 -21.78 11.90
C ILE A 9 -7.74 -20.99 12.06
N PRO A 10 -7.76 -19.95 12.92
CA PRO A 10 -8.94 -19.12 13.06
C PRO A 10 -9.28 -18.45 11.72
N ASN A 11 -10.55 -18.51 11.32
CA ASN A 11 -11.01 -17.98 10.03
C ASN A 11 -10.67 -16.48 9.88
N GLN A 12 -10.56 -15.76 11.00
CA GLN A 12 -10.17 -14.35 11.05
C GLN A 12 -8.81 -14.10 10.38
N PHE A 13 -7.84 -15.01 10.52
CA PHE A 13 -6.51 -14.85 9.91
C PHE A 13 -6.58 -14.92 8.38
N ILE A 14 -7.39 -15.83 7.84
CA ILE A 14 -7.56 -15.96 6.39
C ILE A 14 -8.33 -14.75 5.85
N GLN A 15 -9.33 -14.28 6.61
CA GLN A 15 -10.15 -13.13 6.23
C GLN A 15 -9.38 -11.81 6.15
N ILE A 16 -8.28 -11.64 6.91
CA ILE A 16 -7.47 -10.41 6.84
C ILE A 16 -6.47 -10.40 5.69
N ILE A 17 -6.15 -11.56 5.10
CA ILE A 17 -5.15 -11.69 4.00
C ILE A 17 -5.41 -10.70 2.85
N PRO A 18 -6.65 -10.53 2.32
CA PRO A 18 -6.91 -9.61 1.22
C PRO A 18 -6.54 -8.16 1.55
N TYR A 19 -6.78 -7.73 2.79
CA TYR A 19 -6.51 -6.36 3.24
C TYR A 19 -5.02 -6.12 3.50
N VAL A 20 -4.32 -7.11 4.06
CA VAL A 20 -2.86 -7.01 4.22
C VAL A 20 -2.17 -6.95 2.85
N LEU A 21 -2.65 -7.75 1.90
CA LEU A 21 -2.15 -7.73 0.53
C LEU A 21 -2.32 -6.34 -0.12
N THR A 22 -3.47 -5.68 0.03
CA THR A 22 -3.66 -4.34 -0.54
C THR A 22 -2.73 -3.31 0.09
N ILE A 23 -2.51 -3.37 1.40
CA ILE A 23 -1.56 -2.49 2.09
C ILE A 23 -0.14 -2.68 1.54
N VAL A 24 0.32 -3.93 1.36
CA VAL A 24 1.64 -4.23 0.80
C VAL A 24 1.76 -3.70 -0.63
N VAL A 25 0.73 -3.87 -1.46
CA VAL A 25 0.69 -3.34 -2.82
C VAL A 25 0.73 -1.80 -2.79
N LEU A 26 -0.12 -1.13 -2.03
CA LEU A 26 -0.12 0.33 -1.94
C LEU A 26 1.23 0.87 -1.46
N ALA A 27 1.79 0.27 -0.41
CA ALA A 27 3.10 0.65 0.11
C ALA A 27 4.22 0.44 -0.93
N GLY A 28 4.21 -0.67 -1.67
CA GLY A 28 5.17 -0.95 -2.73
C GLY A 28 5.06 -0.02 -3.94
N PHE A 29 3.83 0.36 -4.33
CA PHE A 29 3.59 1.19 -5.51
C PHE A 29 3.72 2.70 -5.21
N ILE A 30 3.43 3.15 -3.99
CA ILE A 30 3.43 4.57 -3.59
C ILE A 30 4.75 4.99 -2.91
N GLY A 31 5.64 4.04 -2.59
CA GLY A 31 6.83 4.23 -1.75
C GLY A 31 7.90 5.22 -2.23
N GLN A 32 7.77 5.86 -3.40
CA GLN A 32 8.68 6.91 -3.86
C GLN A 32 8.01 8.28 -3.87
N SER A 33 8.24 9.06 -2.81
CA SER A 33 7.90 10.48 -2.79
C SER A 33 8.84 11.23 -3.73
N ARG A 34 8.39 11.48 -4.96
CA ARG A 34 9.12 12.33 -5.92
C ARG A 34 8.76 13.79 -5.62
N ALA A 35 9.78 14.61 -5.34
CA ALA A 35 9.61 16.04 -5.20
C ALA A 35 8.97 16.63 -6.48
N PRO A 36 8.08 17.64 -6.34
CA PRO A 36 7.44 18.25 -7.49
C PRO A 36 8.49 18.94 -8.36
N ARG A 37 8.39 18.80 -9.69
CA ARG A 37 9.34 19.41 -10.63
C ARG A 37 9.38 20.94 -10.56
N ALA A 38 8.29 21.56 -10.11
CA ALA A 38 8.17 23.00 -9.93
C ALA A 38 8.75 23.50 -8.60
N LEU A 39 9.31 22.61 -7.76
CA LEU A 39 9.94 23.02 -6.51
C LEU A 39 11.10 23.98 -6.81
N GLY A 40 10.96 25.25 -6.42
CA GLY A 40 11.98 26.27 -6.63
C GLY A 40 11.94 26.99 -7.98
N ILE A 41 10.97 26.70 -8.86
CA ILE A 41 10.79 27.46 -10.11
C ILE A 41 9.78 28.59 -9.86
N PRO A 42 10.19 29.87 -9.96
CA PRO A 42 9.27 31.01 -9.83
C PRO A 42 8.22 31.00 -10.95
N TYR A 43 6.97 31.29 -10.60
CA TYR A 43 5.89 31.43 -11.58
C TYR A 43 6.14 32.68 -12.46
N GLN A 44 6.13 32.50 -13.78
CA GLN A 44 6.15 33.61 -14.73
C GLN A 44 4.75 33.84 -15.29
N LYS A 45 4.25 35.07 -15.18
CA LYS A 45 2.96 35.49 -15.73
C LYS A 45 3.18 36.04 -17.14
N GLU A 46 2.50 35.49 -18.15
CA GLU A 46 2.46 36.10 -19.49
C GLU A 46 1.78 37.47 -19.42
N ARG A 47 2.35 38.46 -20.13
CA ARG A 47 1.85 39.83 -20.18
C ARG A 47 0.77 40.00 -21.24
#